data_AF-A0A395LAS1-F1
#
_entry.id   AF-A0A395LAS1-F1
#
_cell.length_a   1.000
_cell.length_b   1.000
_cell.length_c   1.000
_cell.angle_alpha   90.00
_cell.angle_beta   90.00
_cell.angle_gamma   90.00
#
_symmetry.space_group_name_H-M   'P 1'
#
loop_
_entity.id
_entity.type
_entity.pdbx_description
1 polymer ?
#
loop_
_entity_poly.entity_id
_entity_poly.type
_entity_poly.pdbx_seq_one_letter_code
_entity_poly.pdbx_strand_id
1 'polypeptide(L)'
;MNAGPASFPDRDTVADKLSAFGEADQAFIRLLMENPEQDDRLLDGLYRYLDIASEAPFLNTLKLDKLGQWLGNEAPARLQMRLMEAARASQHPAYQAFRTGLTKSGGLERAFPKA
;
A
#
# COMPACT_ATOMS: atom_id res chain seq x y z
N MET A 1 23.02 -8.04 -22.12
CA MET A 1 21.90 -7.12 -22.41
C MET A 1 21.96 -6.05 -21.32
N ASN A 2 22.32 -4.82 -21.67
CA ASN A 2 22.34 -3.71 -20.71
C ASN A 2 20.89 -3.33 -20.41
N ALA A 3 20.43 -3.63 -19.19
CA ALA A 3 19.24 -2.98 -18.68
C ALA A 3 19.57 -1.49 -18.57
N GLY A 4 18.90 -0.66 -19.38
CA GLY A 4 18.91 0.80 -19.16
C GLY A 4 18.41 1.11 -17.74
N PRO A 5 18.63 2.33 -17.22
CA PRO A 5 18.12 2.69 -15.90
C PRO A 5 16.62 2.34 -15.87
N ALA A 6 16.25 1.45 -14.96
CA ALA A 6 14.86 1.07 -14.80
C ALA A 6 14.08 2.35 -14.51
N SER A 7 13.22 2.77 -15.45
CA SER A 7 12.35 3.90 -15.22
C SER A 7 11.39 3.49 -14.12
N PHE A 8 11.64 3.94 -12.91
CA PHE A 8 10.80 3.67 -11.77
C PHE A 8 9.40 4.28 -12.01
N PRO A 9 8.32 3.58 -11.63
CA PRO A 9 6.99 4.12 -11.79
C PRO A 9 6.81 5.37 -10.93
N ASP A 10 6.12 6.37 -11.46
CA ASP A 10 5.74 7.53 -10.67
C ASP A 10 4.63 7.19 -9.66
N ARG A 11 4.41 8.09 -8.70
CA ARG A 11 3.43 7.87 -7.62
C ARG A 11 1.99 7.75 -8.11
N ASP A 12 1.64 8.41 -9.21
CA ASP A 12 0.28 8.40 -9.75
C ASP A 12 0.02 7.04 -10.44
N THR A 13 1.01 6.50 -11.14
CA THR A 13 0.99 5.13 -11.67
C THR A 13 0.79 4.11 -10.56
N VAL A 14 1.53 4.23 -9.45
CA VAL A 14 1.36 3.31 -8.30
C VAL A 14 -0.04 3.46 -7.68
N ALA A 15 -0.54 4.69 -7.51
CA ALA A 15 -1.87 4.95 -6.98
C ALA A 15 -2.98 4.35 -7.88
N ASP A 16 -2.82 4.45 -9.20
CA ASP A 16 -3.73 3.84 -10.17
C ASP A 16 -3.74 2.32 -10.06
N LYS A 17 -2.58 1.70 -9.83
CA LYS A 17 -2.46 0.25 -9.61
C LYS A 17 -3.10 -0.20 -8.30
N LEU A 18 -2.90 0.55 -7.22
CA LEU A 18 -3.58 0.32 -5.94
C LEU A 18 -5.09 0.51 -6.05
N SER A 19 -5.54 1.46 -6.87
CA SER A 19 -6.96 1.65 -7.15
C SER A 19 -7.52 0.54 -8.04
N ALA A 20 -6.88 0.16 -9.15
CA ALA A 20 -7.41 -0.91 -10.01
C ALA A 20 -7.52 -2.24 -9.24
N PHE A 21 -6.48 -2.58 -8.46
CA PHE A 21 -6.42 -3.72 -7.55
C PHE A 21 -6.81 -5.07 -8.18
N GLY A 22 -6.64 -5.22 -9.50
CA GLY A 22 -6.77 -6.48 -10.21
C GLY A 22 -5.55 -7.38 -10.03
N GLU A 23 -5.62 -8.61 -10.56
CA GLU A 23 -4.53 -9.59 -10.44
C GLU A 23 -3.21 -9.08 -11.04
N ALA A 24 -3.26 -8.46 -12.22
CA ALA A 24 -2.08 -7.88 -12.87
C ALA A 24 -1.51 -6.69 -12.07
N ASP A 25 -2.38 -5.89 -11.44
CA ASP A 25 -1.95 -4.74 -10.63
C ASP A 25 -1.36 -5.20 -9.30
N GLN A 26 -1.90 -6.24 -8.69
CA GLN A 26 -1.33 -6.89 -7.52
C GLN A 26 0.06 -7.49 -7.83
N ALA A 27 0.22 -8.15 -8.98
CA ALA A 27 1.52 -8.65 -9.43
C ALA A 27 2.55 -7.53 -9.61
N PHE A 28 2.12 -6.39 -10.17
CA PHE A 28 2.95 -5.19 -10.28
C PHE A 28 3.38 -4.65 -8.91
N ILE A 29 2.45 -4.52 -7.96
CA ILE A 29 2.75 -4.02 -6.62
C ILE A 29 3.67 -4.99 -5.85
N ARG A 30 3.50 -6.31 -6.01
CA ARG A 30 4.44 -7.31 -5.47
C ARG A 30 5.85 -7.11 -6.00
N LEU A 31 6.01 -6.96 -7.32
CA LEU A 31 7.32 -6.69 -7.93
C LEU A 31 7.95 -5.39 -7.38
N LEU A 32 7.13 -4.36 -7.13
CA LEU A 32 7.61 -3.13 -6.52
C LEU A 32 8.14 -3.37 -5.09
N MET A 33 7.43 -4.19 -4.30
CA MET A 33 7.83 -4.59 -2.95
C MET A 33 9.05 -5.53 -2.90
N GLU A 34 9.50 -6.08 -4.03
CA GLU A 34 10.74 -6.88 -4.07
C GLU A 34 11.99 -6.00 -4.02
N ASN A 35 11.91 -4.73 -4.44
CA ASN A 35 13.05 -3.82 -4.47
C ASN A 35 12.95 -2.73 -3.36
N PRO A 36 13.82 -2.76 -2.32
CA PRO A 36 13.83 -1.75 -1.26
C PRO A 36 14.02 -0.31 -1.76
N GLU A 37 14.72 -0.09 -2.88
CA GLU A 37 14.90 1.25 -3.47
C GLU A 37 13.57 1.86 -3.95
N GLN A 38 12.51 1.04 -4.06
CA GLN A 38 11.19 1.44 -4.50
C GLN A 38 10.19 1.62 -3.35
N ASP A 39 10.58 1.32 -2.11
CA ASP A 39 9.68 1.40 -0.95
C ASP A 39 9.08 2.82 -0.81
N ASP A 40 9.87 3.86 -1.06
CA ASP A 40 9.39 5.26 -1.03
C ASP A 40 8.37 5.54 -2.13
N ARG A 41 8.59 5.00 -3.34
CA ARG A 41 7.65 5.15 -4.47
C ARG A 41 6.34 4.44 -4.22
N LEU A 42 6.40 3.26 -3.60
CA LEU A 42 5.21 2.54 -3.17
C LEU A 42 4.40 3.37 -2.16
N LEU A 43 5.07 3.96 -1.17
CA LEU A 43 4.38 4.75 -0.15
C LEU A 43 3.85 6.07 -0.68
N ASP A 44 4.58 6.77 -1.54
CA ASP A 44 4.08 7.97 -2.21
C ASP A 44 2.80 7.67 -3.00
N GLY A 45 2.76 6.53 -3.70
CA GLY A 45 1.57 6.05 -4.38
C GLY A 45 0.43 5.66 -3.44
N LEU A 46 0.74 5.05 -2.29
CA LEU A 46 -0.24 4.73 -1.26
C LEU A 46 -0.87 5.98 -0.67
N TYR A 47 -0.08 6.99 -0.29
CA TYR A 47 -0.59 8.27 0.17
C TYR A 47 -1.47 8.93 -0.88
N ARG A 48 -1.00 8.97 -2.13
CA ARG A 48 -1.77 9.52 -3.25
C ARG A 48 -3.12 8.82 -3.42
N TYR A 49 -3.15 7.50 -3.36
CA TYR A 49 -4.39 6.72 -3.43
C TYR A 49 -5.34 7.01 -2.26
N LEU A 50 -4.83 7.07 -1.03
CA LEU A 50 -5.62 7.36 0.17
C LEU A 50 -6.19 8.79 0.16
N ASP A 51 -5.43 9.76 -0.34
CA ASP A 51 -5.87 11.14 -0.49
C ASP A 51 -6.99 11.24 -1.54
N ILE A 52 -6.81 10.65 -2.72
CA ILE A 52 -7.87 10.58 -3.74
C ILE A 52 -9.13 9.91 -3.18
N ALA A 53 -8.98 8.80 -2.46
CA ALA A 53 -10.12 8.11 -1.85
C ALA A 53 -10.80 8.95 -0.75
N SER A 54 -10.04 9.83 -0.08
CA SER A 54 -10.58 10.73 0.94
C SER A 54 -11.41 11.88 0.36
N GLU A 55 -11.06 12.33 -0.85
CA GLU A 55 -11.74 13.41 -1.56
C GLU A 55 -12.89 12.92 -2.45
N ALA A 56 -13.03 11.60 -2.65
CA ALA A 56 -14.05 11.03 -3.50
C ALA A 56 -15.48 11.27 -2.97
N PRO A 57 -16.47 11.53 -3.84
CA PRO A 57 -17.86 11.76 -3.42
C PRO A 57 -18.49 10.55 -2.73
N PHE A 58 -17.98 9.34 -3.02
CA PHE A 58 -18.37 8.09 -2.37
C PHE A 58 -17.13 7.35 -1.90
N LEU A 59 -17.10 7.02 -0.62
CA LEU A 59 -16.00 6.28 -0.02
C LEU A 59 -16.23 4.77 -0.12
N ASN A 60 -15.38 4.08 -0.87
CA ASN A 60 -15.40 2.62 -0.96
C ASN A 60 -14.56 1.98 0.17
N THR A 61 -15.12 1.93 1.37
CA THR A 61 -14.46 1.39 2.56
C THR A 61 -14.11 -0.10 2.43
N LEU A 62 -14.95 -0.89 1.74
CA LEU A 62 -14.69 -2.31 1.53
C LEU A 62 -13.43 -2.55 0.68
N LYS A 63 -13.21 -1.73 -0.35
CA LYS A 63 -12.01 -1.81 -1.18
C LYS A 63 -10.76 -1.42 -0.40
N LEU A 64 -10.82 -0.36 0.38
CA LEU A 64 -9.73 0.09 1.24
C LEU A 64 -9.36 -0.95 2.31
N ASP A 65 -10.35 -1.57 2.94
CA ASP A 65 -10.15 -2.65 3.90
C ASP A 65 -9.48 -3.87 3.25
N LYS A 66 -9.96 -4.30 2.08
CA LYS A 66 -9.35 -5.39 1.30
C LYS A 66 -7.91 -5.08 0.89
N LEU A 67 -7.66 -3.87 0.39
CA LEU A 67 -6.32 -3.43 0.02
C LEU A 67 -5.37 -3.44 1.21
N GLY A 68 -5.81 -2.89 2.36
CA GLY A 68 -5.03 -2.90 3.60
C GLY A 68 -4.72 -4.31 4.06
N GLN A 69 -5.70 -5.22 4.03
CA GLN A 69 -5.47 -6.61 4.41
C GLN A 69 -4.49 -7.32 3.48
N TRP A 70 -4.61 -7.09 2.17
CA TRP A 70 -3.71 -7.65 1.17
C TRP A 70 -2.29 -7.11 1.32
N LEU A 71 -2.10 -5.79 1.41
CA LEU A 71 -0.78 -5.20 1.62
C LEU A 71 -0.13 -5.71 2.91
N GLY A 72 -0.88 -5.81 4.01
CA GLY A 72 -0.32 -6.34 5.26
C GLY A 72 0.04 -7.83 5.20
N ASN A 73 -0.54 -8.60 4.27
CA ASN A 73 -0.19 -10.00 4.02
C ASN A 73 1.02 -10.17 3.09
N GLU A 74 1.10 -9.34 2.05
CA GLU A 74 2.08 -9.48 0.97
C GLU A 74 3.35 -8.66 1.21
N ALA A 75 3.25 -7.57 1.98
CA ALA A 75 4.38 -6.68 2.17
C ALA A 75 5.47 -7.32 3.04
N PRO A 76 6.76 -7.17 2.65
CA PRO A 76 7.89 -7.61 3.45
C PRO A 76 7.93 -6.90 4.80
N ALA A 77 8.54 -7.55 5.81
CA ALA A 77 8.61 -7.05 7.18
C ALA A 77 9.09 -5.59 7.28
N ARG A 78 10.07 -5.18 6.45
CA ARG A 78 10.62 -3.82 6.41
C ARG A 78 9.57 -2.73 6.10
N LEU A 79 8.50 -3.07 5.39
CA LEU A 79 7.44 -2.13 5.01
C LEU A 79 6.31 -2.05 6.03
N GLN A 80 6.15 -3.06 6.90
CA GLN A 80 4.98 -3.18 7.78
C GLN A 80 4.82 -1.97 8.72
N MET A 81 5.92 -1.46 9.28
CA MET A 81 5.89 -0.25 10.12
C MET A 81 5.46 0.98 9.32
N ARG A 82 6.02 1.17 8.13
CA ARG A 82 5.72 2.33 7.27
C ARG A 82 4.29 2.29 6.72
N LEU A 83 3.75 1.10 6.43
CA LEU A 83 2.34 0.92 6.06
C LEU A 83 1.41 1.31 7.21
N MET A 84 1.76 0.92 8.45
CA MET A 84 1.00 1.31 9.64
C MET A 84 1.10 2.83 9.92
N GLU A 85 2.25 3.45 9.66
CA GLU A 85 2.43 4.90 9.74
C GLU A 85 1.55 5.63 8.72
N ALA A 86 1.58 5.20 7.45
CA ALA A 86 0.70 5.75 6.40
C ALA A 86 -0.77 5.64 6.80
N ALA A 87 -1.20 4.50 7.33
CA ALA A 87 -2.56 4.27 7.78
C ALA A 87 -2.99 5.14 8.99
N ARG A 88 -2.03 5.72 9.72
CA ARG A 88 -2.26 6.60 10.89
C ARG A 88 -2.07 8.08 10.58
N ALA A 89 -1.68 8.43 9.36
CA ALA A 89 -1.39 9.82 8.98
C ALA A 89 -2.61 10.75 9.01
N SER A 90 -3.83 10.20 8.97
CA SER A 90 -5.07 10.98 9.01
C SER A 90 -6.17 10.25 9.78
N GLN A 91 -7.10 11.02 10.34
CA GLN A 91 -8.32 10.50 10.97
C GLN A 91 -9.46 10.25 9.97
N HIS A 92 -9.27 10.59 8.69
CA HIS A 92 -10.31 10.42 7.67
C HIS A 92 -10.77 8.94 7.55
N PRO A 93 -12.06 8.66 7.34
CA PRO A 93 -12.56 7.28 7.23
C PRO A 93 -11.88 6.42 6.16
N ALA A 94 -11.31 7.04 5.11
CA ALA A 94 -10.50 6.33 4.10
C ALA A 94 -9.26 5.65 4.72
N TYR A 95 -8.49 6.43 5.50
CA TYR A 95 -7.32 5.95 6.22
C TYR A 95 -7.71 4.93 7.30
N GLN A 96 -8.83 5.15 8.00
CA GLN A 96 -9.34 4.20 8.99
C GLN A 96 -9.73 2.85 8.38
N ALA A 97 -10.39 2.84 7.22
CA ALA A 97 -10.76 1.61 6.52
C ALA A 97 -9.52 0.84 6.06
N PHE A 98 -8.54 1.54 5.48
CA PHE A 98 -7.26 0.95 5.12
C PHE A 98 -6.53 0.35 6.35
N ARG A 99 -6.46 1.10 7.45
CA ARG A 99 -5.87 0.63 8.72
C ARG A 99 -6.57 -0.60 9.27
N THR A 100 -7.90 -0.66 9.18
CA THR A 100 -8.69 -1.83 9.62
C THR A 100 -8.22 -3.08 8.87
N GLY A 101 -8.05 -2.97 7.56
CA GLY A 101 -7.49 -4.02 6.72
C GLY A 101 -6.10 -4.46 7.18
N LEU A 102 -5.18 -3.50 7.35
CA LEU A 102 -3.82 -3.79 7.81
C LEU A 102 -3.80 -4.52 9.15
N THR A 103 -4.60 -4.08 10.13
CA THR A 103 -4.71 -4.75 11.43
C THR A 103 -5.23 -6.19 11.28
N LYS A 104 -6.21 -6.44 10.41
CA LYS A 104 -6.73 -7.79 10.15
C LYS A 104 -5.68 -8.73 9.55
N SER A 105 -4.70 -8.21 8.83
CA SER A 105 -3.62 -9.02 8.24
C SER A 105 -2.68 -9.62 9.28
N GLY A 106 -2.54 -8.99 10.45
CA GLY A 106 -1.50 -9.33 11.44
C GLY A 106 -0.06 -9.15 10.93
N GLY A 107 0.14 -8.41 9.83
CA GLY A 107 1.45 -8.23 9.19
C GLY A 107 2.49 -7.60 10.11
N LEU A 108 2.10 -6.58 10.87
CA LEU A 108 2.99 -5.87 11.78
C LEU A 108 3.43 -6.76 12.95
N GLU A 109 2.49 -7.49 13.56
CA GLU A 109 2.77 -8.41 14.67
C GLU A 109 3.67 -9.57 14.23
N ARG A 110 3.49 -10.08 13.01
CA ARG A 110 4.37 -11.11 12.42
C ARG A 110 5.77 -10.57 12.14
N ALA A 111 5.88 -9.33 11.68
CA ALA A 111 7.17 -8.69 11.40
C ALA A 111 7.94 -8.32 12.66
N PHE A 112 7.24 -7.98 13.75
CA PHE A 112 7.82 -7.56 15.02
C PHE A 112 7.18 -8.32 16.19
N PRO A 113 7.48 -9.62 16.35
CA PRO A 113 6.95 -10.41 17.46
C PRO A 113 7.47 -9.86 18.80
N LYS A 114 6.60 -9.79 19.80
CA LYS A 114 7.00 -9.43 21.16
C LYS A 114 7.88 -10.55 21.73
N ALA A 115 9.00 -10.16 22.35
CA ALA A 115 9.91 -11.07 23.05
C ALA A 115 9.25 -11.70 24.28
#